data_AF-A0A261C0A2-F1
#
_entry.id   AF-A0A261C0A2-F1
#
_cell.length_a   1.000
_cell.length_b   1.000
_cell.length_c   1.000
_cell.angle_alpha   90.00
_cell.angle_beta   90.00
_cell.angle_gamma   90.00
#
_symmetry.space_group_name_H-M   'P 1'
#
loop_
_entity.id
_entity.type
_entity.pdbx_description
1 polymer ?
#
loop_
_entity_poly.entity_id
_entity_poly.type
_entity_poly.pdbx_seq_one_letter_code
_entity_poly.pdbx_strand_id
1 'polypeptide(L)'
;MIMDSENISNECFEQIFHRLDKQSLVNCILTCHRFEQLISNCAFWVEHARVQGIPDVLPSLDWRRASNNKKFGGNGNNEIDVSTFNFDMKRIVLSGRGYSPITPLFVSHFEAARDHTIRGVLRSDDFSIRGPADGIKMEIGSEEGCESHPDVSKCFAFSFTAGAISIFIDLVHSGIDAWVLDHVRPKIRISQKVNHRHDCSARLSFAAQLNYNQTQWIQEIGMRQTAENVNQKRFKSIHKTWQQWTENKWEDFVIEFNDYPSGMRHLTVLNEGQDGMFWAGFYGPKIANIQVQVIMPDTPVVRSFEVDTERCREDDNPNVEEEPGRFGVPLFPRHRRMWAVPPAVARQAEDNDDEEDD
;
A
#
# COMPACT_ATOMS: atom_id res chain seq x y z
N MET A 1 33.32 25.71 -21.51
CA MET A 1 33.56 24.81 -22.64
C MET A 1 32.20 24.35 -23.13
N ILE A 2 31.69 24.94 -24.22
CA ILE A 2 30.45 24.49 -24.84
C ILE A 2 30.85 23.30 -25.70
N MET A 3 30.64 22.09 -25.19
CA MET A 3 30.79 20.89 -26.01
C MET A 3 29.61 20.81 -26.96
N ASP A 4 29.90 20.59 -28.24
CA ASP A 4 28.89 20.34 -29.24
C ASP A 4 28.28 18.95 -29.00
N SER A 5 27.00 18.93 -28.59
CA SER A 5 26.29 17.71 -28.23
C SER A 5 26.12 16.73 -29.40
N GLU A 6 26.28 17.21 -30.65
CA GLU A 6 26.16 16.36 -31.83
C GLU A 6 27.31 15.33 -31.93
N ASN A 7 28.50 15.69 -31.45
CA ASN A 7 29.72 14.88 -31.58
C ASN A 7 29.99 13.95 -30.38
N ILE A 8 29.20 14.04 -29.31
CA ILE A 8 29.31 13.17 -28.13
C ILE A 8 28.74 11.79 -28.49
N SER A 9 29.37 10.69 -28.07
CA SER A 9 28.88 9.34 -28.35
C SER A 9 27.63 9.00 -27.52
N ASN A 10 26.86 8.00 -27.96
CA ASN A 10 25.67 7.54 -27.24
C ASN A 10 26.01 6.97 -25.85
N GLU A 11 27.13 6.25 -25.75
CA GLU A 11 27.60 5.66 -24.49
C GLU A 11 27.92 6.75 -23.45
N CYS A 12 28.49 7.88 -23.88
CA CYS A 12 28.72 9.02 -23.00
C CYS A 12 27.41 9.60 -22.45
N PHE A 13 26.38 9.73 -23.29
CA PHE A 13 25.07 10.19 -22.83
C PHE A 13 24.42 9.20 -21.86
N GLU A 14 24.47 7.90 -22.12
CA GLU A 14 23.93 6.88 -21.22
C GLU A 14 24.60 6.95 -19.84
N GLN A 15 25.92 7.10 -19.77
CA GLN A 15 26.66 7.26 -18.51
C GLN A 15 26.25 8.52 -17.73
N ILE A 16 25.91 9.61 -18.44
CA ILE A 16 25.37 10.83 -17.83
C ILE A 16 23.96 10.56 -17.31
N PHE A 17 23.10 10.02 -18.16
CA PHE A 17 21.69 9.75 -17.84
C PHE A 17 21.55 8.82 -16.64
N HIS A 18 22.42 7.81 -16.50
CA HIS A 18 22.38 6.92 -15.35
C HIS A 18 22.56 7.60 -14.00
N ARG A 19 23.11 8.83 -13.96
CA ARG A 19 23.37 9.60 -12.73
C ARG A 19 22.34 10.70 -12.49
N LEU A 20 21.42 10.91 -13.42
CA LEU A 20 20.36 11.90 -13.29
C LEU A 20 19.26 11.39 -12.36
N ASP A 21 18.61 12.31 -11.67
CA ASP A 21 17.40 12.02 -10.91
C ASP A 21 16.22 11.70 -11.85
N LYS A 22 15.16 11.11 -11.29
CA LYS A 22 13.95 10.71 -12.03
C LYS A 22 13.35 11.86 -12.84
N GLN A 23 13.26 13.06 -12.28
CA GLN A 23 12.64 14.19 -12.97
C GLN A 23 13.51 14.66 -14.15
N SER A 24 14.81 14.79 -13.93
CA SER A 24 15.76 15.14 -14.98
C SER A 24 15.77 14.11 -16.11
N LEU A 25 15.73 12.80 -15.80
CA LEU A 25 15.63 11.74 -16.79
C LEU A 25 14.35 11.85 -17.64
N VAL A 26 13.20 12.07 -17.00
CA VAL A 26 11.94 12.26 -17.71
C VAL A 26 12.00 13.48 -18.62
N ASN A 27 12.61 14.57 -18.16
CA ASN A 27 12.82 15.77 -18.98
C ASN A 27 13.73 15.49 -20.19
N CYS A 28 14.79 14.70 -20.03
CA CYS A 28 15.70 14.33 -21.13
C CYS A 28 14.98 13.60 -22.28
N ILE A 29 13.95 12.80 -21.98
CA ILE A 29 13.13 12.14 -23.01
C ILE A 29 12.44 13.17 -23.91
N LEU A 30 12.06 14.31 -23.36
CA LEU A 30 11.35 15.37 -24.09
C LEU A 30 12.30 16.29 -24.86
N THR A 31 13.60 16.20 -24.64
CA THR A 31 14.59 17.12 -25.24
C THR A 31 14.77 16.90 -26.74
N CYS A 32 14.98 15.64 -27.16
CA CYS A 32 15.17 15.30 -28.57
C CYS A 32 14.96 13.80 -28.83
N HIS A 33 14.70 13.43 -30.09
CA HIS A 33 14.52 12.03 -30.50
C HIS A 33 15.71 11.13 -30.17
N ARG A 34 16.94 11.67 -30.23
CA ARG A 34 18.13 10.89 -29.88
C ARG A 34 18.10 10.44 -28.42
N PHE A 35 17.74 11.34 -27.50
CA PHE A 35 17.66 11.02 -26.08
C PHE A 35 16.48 10.11 -25.77
N GLU A 36 15.33 10.37 -26.41
CA GLU A 36 14.17 9.51 -26.34
C GLU A 36 14.50 8.06 -26.75
N GLN A 37 15.23 7.86 -27.85
CA GLN A 37 15.64 6.52 -28.31
C GLN A 37 16.58 5.82 -27.33
N LEU A 38 17.55 6.53 -26.76
CA LEU A 38 18.48 5.97 -25.77
C LEU A 38 17.74 5.56 -24.48
N ILE A 39 16.89 6.44 -23.97
CA ILE A 39 16.19 6.23 -22.70
C ILE A 39 15.04 5.23 -22.86
N SER A 40 14.43 5.09 -24.04
CA SER A 40 13.35 4.13 -24.26
C SER A 40 13.82 2.69 -24.37
N ASN A 41 15.14 2.45 -24.47
CA ASN A 41 15.69 1.10 -24.55
C ASN A 41 15.58 0.36 -23.20
N CYS A 42 15.08 -0.88 -23.23
CA CYS A 42 15.01 -1.72 -22.02
C CYS A 42 16.39 -1.96 -21.39
N ALA A 43 17.46 -2.10 -22.20
CA ALA A 43 18.81 -2.32 -21.70
C ALA A 43 19.31 -1.15 -20.85
N PHE A 44 18.94 0.08 -21.22
CA PHE A 44 19.25 1.28 -20.45
C PHE A 44 18.70 1.18 -19.03
N TRP A 45 17.44 0.81 -18.86
CA TRP A 45 16.81 0.72 -17.53
C TRP A 45 17.36 -0.40 -16.66
N VAL A 46 17.77 -1.51 -17.28
CA VAL A 46 18.46 -2.60 -16.57
C VAL A 46 19.79 -2.11 -16.00
N GLU A 47 20.60 -1.43 -16.81
CA GLU A 47 21.87 -0.87 -16.36
C GLU A 47 21.66 0.28 -15.37
N HIS A 48 20.63 1.11 -15.56
CA HIS A 48 20.28 2.18 -14.65
C HIS A 48 19.96 1.63 -13.24
N ALA A 49 19.14 0.58 -13.14
CA ALA A 49 18.83 -0.06 -11.86
C ALA A 49 20.09 -0.63 -11.19
N ARG A 50 21.02 -1.20 -11.97
CA ARG A 50 22.32 -1.69 -11.46
C ARG A 50 23.18 -0.55 -10.93
N VAL A 51 23.30 0.56 -11.67
CA VAL A 51 24.10 1.74 -11.27
C VAL A 51 23.52 2.41 -10.02
N GLN A 52 22.20 2.44 -9.89
CA GLN A 52 21.49 3.01 -8.73
C GLN A 52 21.45 2.06 -7.52
N GLY A 53 22.01 0.84 -7.63
CA GLY A 53 22.04 -0.11 -6.51
C GLY A 53 20.68 -0.72 -6.16
N ILE A 54 19.74 -0.75 -7.11
CA ILE A 54 18.38 -1.26 -6.93
C ILE A 54 18.04 -2.41 -7.91
N PRO A 55 18.89 -3.43 -8.09
CA PRO A 55 18.62 -4.51 -9.06
C PRO A 55 17.36 -5.32 -8.71
N ASP A 56 16.98 -5.37 -7.43
CA ASP A 56 15.85 -6.17 -6.92
C ASP A 56 14.48 -5.67 -7.38
N VAL A 57 14.39 -4.44 -7.93
CA VAL A 57 13.15 -3.93 -8.51
C VAL A 57 12.81 -4.62 -9.83
N LEU A 58 13.79 -5.25 -10.49
CA LEU A 58 13.63 -5.85 -11.81
C LEU A 58 13.10 -7.29 -11.75
N PRO A 59 12.34 -7.74 -12.75
CA PRO A 59 12.08 -9.17 -12.93
C PRO A 59 13.38 -9.96 -13.09
N SER A 60 13.34 -11.24 -12.73
CA SER A 60 14.48 -12.14 -12.91
C SER A 60 14.95 -12.19 -14.37
N LEU A 61 16.20 -12.57 -14.58
CA LEU A 61 16.77 -12.68 -15.92
C LEU A 61 15.97 -13.64 -16.81
N ASP A 62 15.48 -14.74 -16.25
CA ASP A 62 14.70 -15.73 -16.99
C ASP A 62 13.34 -15.16 -17.44
N TRP A 63 12.68 -14.39 -16.58
CA TRP A 63 11.45 -13.67 -16.94
C TRP A 63 11.69 -12.64 -18.05
N ARG A 64 12.78 -11.87 -17.97
CA ARG A 64 13.15 -10.91 -19.02
C ARG A 64 13.45 -11.60 -20.35
N ARG A 65 14.17 -12.72 -20.34
CA ARG A 65 14.44 -13.53 -21.54
C ARG A 65 13.16 -14.12 -22.14
N ALA A 66 12.26 -14.63 -21.30
CA ALA A 66 10.97 -15.17 -21.73
C ALA A 66 10.10 -14.12 -22.42
N SER A 67 9.99 -12.92 -21.84
CA SER A 67 9.27 -11.79 -22.43
C SER A 67 9.87 -11.34 -23.76
N ASN A 68 11.19 -11.20 -23.85
CA ASN A 68 11.86 -10.82 -25.10
C ASN A 68 11.69 -11.87 -26.21
N ASN A 69 11.80 -13.16 -25.87
CA ASN A 69 11.66 -14.26 -26.83
C ASN A 69 10.21 -14.64 -27.10
N LYS A 70 9.24 -14.07 -26.37
CA LYS A 70 7.81 -14.43 -26.41
C LYS A 70 7.58 -15.92 -26.16
N LYS A 71 8.38 -16.50 -25.26
CA LYS A 71 8.34 -17.93 -24.92
C LYS A 71 8.08 -18.09 -23.43
N PHE A 72 6.90 -18.58 -23.11
CA PHE A 72 6.46 -18.84 -21.75
C PHE A 72 5.97 -20.29 -21.65
N GLY A 73 6.24 -20.94 -20.51
CA GLY A 73 5.62 -22.22 -20.18
C GLY A 73 4.11 -22.07 -19.97
N GLY A 74 3.37 -23.17 -20.12
CA GLY A 74 1.90 -23.17 -19.97
C GLY A 74 1.11 -22.70 -21.20
N ASN A 75 1.75 -22.06 -22.19
CA ASN A 75 1.11 -21.65 -23.45
C ASN A 75 1.31 -22.66 -24.60
N GLY A 76 1.24 -23.97 -24.33
CA GLY A 76 1.57 -25.02 -25.31
C GLY A 76 0.66 -25.04 -26.54
N ASN A 77 -0.58 -24.55 -26.40
CA ASN A 77 -1.58 -24.51 -27.48
C ASN A 77 -1.65 -23.15 -28.20
N ASN A 78 -0.78 -22.19 -27.85
CA ASN A 78 -0.84 -20.79 -28.32
C ASN A 78 -2.22 -20.13 -28.14
N GLU A 79 -2.92 -20.49 -27.07
CA GLU A 79 -4.24 -19.93 -26.76
C GLU A 79 -4.13 -18.49 -26.24
N ILE A 80 -3.00 -18.14 -25.65
CA ILE A 80 -2.72 -16.81 -25.11
C ILE A 80 -1.84 -16.05 -26.11
N ASP A 81 -2.31 -14.88 -26.55
CA ASP A 81 -1.49 -13.96 -27.34
C ASP A 81 -0.46 -13.26 -26.46
N VAL A 82 0.77 -13.76 -26.51
CA VAL A 82 1.91 -13.24 -25.74
C VAL A 82 2.67 -12.13 -26.47
N SER A 83 2.27 -11.75 -27.69
CA SER A 83 2.99 -10.75 -28.50
C SER A 83 3.12 -9.41 -27.76
N THR A 84 2.08 -9.04 -27.01
CA THR A 84 1.99 -7.80 -26.22
C THR A 84 2.70 -7.87 -24.87
N PHE A 85 3.17 -9.04 -24.44
CA PHE A 85 3.78 -9.22 -23.11
C PHE A 85 5.21 -8.67 -23.10
N ASN A 86 5.30 -7.38 -22.85
CA ASN A 86 6.54 -6.65 -22.62
C ASN A 86 6.52 -6.07 -21.22
N PHE A 87 7.66 -6.12 -20.54
CA PHE A 87 7.82 -5.39 -19.31
C PHE A 87 8.08 -3.92 -19.58
N ASP A 88 7.34 -3.04 -18.91
CA ASP A 88 7.65 -1.61 -18.90
C ASP A 88 8.81 -1.34 -17.93
N MET A 89 10.04 -1.60 -18.39
CA MET A 89 11.27 -1.45 -17.58
C MET A 89 11.43 -0.02 -17.06
N LYS A 90 10.99 0.97 -17.83
CA LYS A 90 10.97 2.38 -17.40
C LYS A 90 10.07 2.55 -16.19
N ARG A 91 8.81 2.10 -16.25
CA ARG A 91 7.88 2.22 -15.13
C ARG A 91 8.34 1.41 -13.91
N ILE A 92 8.83 0.19 -14.12
CA ILE A 92 9.35 -0.69 -13.07
C ILE A 92 10.45 0.00 -12.26
N VAL A 93 11.43 0.59 -12.95
CA VAL A 93 12.57 1.23 -12.28
C VAL A 93 12.17 2.58 -11.69
N LEU A 94 11.38 3.39 -12.41
CA LEU A 94 10.98 4.71 -11.94
C LEU A 94 9.93 4.70 -10.82
N SER A 95 9.19 3.60 -10.62
CA SER A 95 8.28 3.48 -9.47
C SER A 95 9.05 3.37 -8.15
N GLY A 96 10.32 2.96 -8.19
CA GLY A 96 11.16 2.73 -7.01
C GLY A 96 10.75 1.51 -6.18
N ARG A 97 9.73 0.76 -6.62
CA ARG A 97 9.23 -0.45 -5.95
C ARG A 97 9.45 -1.66 -6.83
N GLY A 98 8.81 -1.71 -8.00
CA GLY A 98 8.86 -2.84 -8.92
C GLY A 98 8.55 -4.14 -8.19
N TYR A 99 9.48 -5.09 -8.28
CA TYR A 99 9.40 -6.38 -7.58
C TYR A 99 10.06 -6.39 -6.19
N SER A 100 10.65 -5.27 -5.75
CA SER A 100 11.19 -5.17 -4.40
C SER A 100 10.06 -5.12 -3.36
N PRO A 101 10.34 -5.50 -2.10
CA PRO A 101 9.33 -5.45 -1.05
C PRO A 101 8.80 -4.04 -0.81
N ILE A 102 7.48 -3.89 -0.84
CA ILE A 102 6.78 -2.64 -0.59
C ILE A 102 6.56 -2.50 0.92
N THR A 103 7.04 -1.39 1.49
CA THR A 103 6.79 -1.00 2.88
C THR A 103 5.86 0.21 2.95
N PRO A 104 4.98 0.30 3.96
CA PRO A 104 4.05 1.42 4.08
C PRO A 104 4.74 2.76 4.36
N LEU A 105 4.25 3.83 3.73
CA LEU A 105 4.84 5.18 3.78
C LEU A 105 4.32 6.08 4.92
N PHE A 106 3.73 5.51 5.97
CA PHE A 106 3.16 6.29 7.07
C PHE A 106 4.11 6.50 8.25
N VAL A 107 5.28 5.85 8.29
CA VAL A 107 6.23 5.91 9.42
C VAL A 107 6.64 7.36 9.73
N SER A 108 6.97 8.14 8.71
CA SER A 108 7.37 9.54 8.84
C SER A 108 6.29 10.42 9.46
N HIS A 109 5.01 10.06 9.31
CA HIS A 109 3.90 10.79 9.91
C HIS A 109 3.84 10.56 11.42
N PHE A 110 4.19 9.37 11.90
CA PHE A 110 4.37 9.12 13.33
C PHE A 110 5.63 9.80 13.87
N GLU A 111 6.73 9.82 13.11
CA GLU A 111 7.96 10.52 13.53
C GLU A 111 7.73 12.02 13.74
N ALA A 112 6.94 12.64 12.86
CA ALA A 112 6.58 14.06 12.95
C ALA A 112 5.45 14.36 13.96
N ALA A 113 4.67 13.35 14.36
CA ALA A 113 3.57 13.53 15.30
C ALA A 113 4.07 13.75 16.73
N ARG A 114 3.32 14.56 17.48
CA ARG A 114 3.57 14.78 18.92
C ARG A 114 3.52 13.45 19.67
N ASP A 115 4.56 13.19 20.45
CA ASP A 115 4.75 11.96 21.24
C ASP A 115 4.61 10.68 20.39
N HIS A 116 4.96 10.78 19.10
CA HIS A 116 4.83 9.72 18.11
C HIS A 116 3.43 9.11 17.98
N THR A 117 2.38 9.91 18.23
CA THR A 117 1.00 9.41 18.33
C THR A 117 0.08 10.10 17.33
N ILE A 118 -0.65 9.31 16.56
CA ILE A 118 -1.72 9.80 15.68
C ILE A 118 -3.06 9.63 16.38
N ARG A 119 -3.76 10.75 16.61
CA ARG A 119 -5.11 10.82 17.19
C ARG A 119 -6.11 11.30 16.15
N GLY A 120 -7.30 10.72 16.14
CA GLY A 120 -8.34 11.01 15.14
C GLY A 120 -8.10 10.26 13.83
N VAL A 121 -8.31 10.94 12.70
CA VAL A 121 -8.23 10.34 11.36
C VAL A 121 -7.15 11.04 10.54
N LEU A 122 -6.18 10.28 10.07
CA LEU A 122 -5.19 10.70 9.08
C LEU A 122 -5.43 9.91 7.79
N ARG A 123 -5.58 10.60 6.66
CA ARG A 123 -5.79 9.98 5.34
C ARG A 123 -4.78 10.51 4.34
N SER A 124 -4.30 9.59 3.51
CA SER A 124 -3.48 9.82 2.34
C SER A 124 -3.99 8.90 1.22
N ASP A 125 -3.43 9.01 0.02
CA ASP A 125 -3.77 8.13 -1.11
C ASP A 125 -3.28 6.69 -0.87
N ASP A 126 -2.19 6.52 -0.12
CA ASP A 126 -1.53 5.23 0.13
C ASP A 126 -1.96 4.58 1.46
N PHE A 127 -2.59 5.32 2.37
CA PHE A 127 -2.98 4.79 3.68
C PHE A 127 -4.06 5.61 4.38
N SER A 128 -4.75 5.00 5.34
CA SER A 128 -5.64 5.66 6.29
C SER A 128 -5.39 5.14 7.70
N ILE A 129 -5.22 6.05 8.65
CA ILE A 129 -5.05 5.73 10.07
C ILE A 129 -6.23 6.32 10.84
N ARG A 130 -6.88 5.47 11.65
CA ARG A 130 -7.93 5.87 12.59
C ARG A 130 -7.45 5.51 14.00
N GLY A 131 -7.03 6.53 14.75
CA GLY A 131 -6.65 6.41 16.16
C GLY A 131 -7.71 7.07 17.05
N PRO A 132 -8.81 6.38 17.38
CA PRO A 132 -9.75 6.88 18.39
C PRO A 132 -9.12 6.84 19.79
N ALA A 133 -9.81 7.41 20.77
CA ALA A 133 -9.34 7.47 22.16
C ALA A 133 -7.92 8.10 22.25
N ASP A 134 -6.95 7.41 22.84
CA ASP A 134 -5.58 7.93 22.96
C ASP A 134 -4.79 7.84 21.65
N GLY A 135 -5.35 7.21 20.63
CA GLY A 135 -4.79 7.14 19.29
C GLY A 135 -4.09 5.81 18.99
N ILE A 136 -3.19 5.88 18.01
CA ILE A 136 -2.20 4.83 17.75
C ILE A 136 -0.84 5.47 17.96
N LYS A 137 0.03 4.82 18.74
CA LYS A 137 1.37 5.32 19.06
C LYS A 137 2.40 4.46 18.38
N MET A 138 3.39 5.10 17.77
CA MET A 138 4.61 4.43 17.35
C MET A 138 5.57 4.39 18.55
N GLU A 139 5.90 3.19 18.98
CA GLU A 139 6.90 2.94 20.02
C GLU A 139 8.26 2.68 19.37
N ILE A 140 9.32 3.29 19.92
CA ILE A 140 10.71 3.11 19.50
C ILE A 140 11.37 2.23 20.56
N GLY A 141 11.91 1.07 20.15
CA GLY A 141 12.25 0.00 21.08
C GLY A 141 10.99 -0.75 21.54
N SER A 142 11.03 -2.08 21.50
CA SER A 142 9.89 -2.95 21.77
C SER A 142 9.64 -3.20 23.27
N GLU A 143 9.79 -2.18 24.13
CA GLU A 143 10.05 -2.39 25.56
C GLU A 143 8.84 -2.30 26.48
N GLU A 144 7.74 -1.63 26.07
CA GLU A 144 6.64 -1.38 27.00
C GLU A 144 5.68 -2.58 27.11
N GLY A 145 6.00 -3.54 27.98
CA GLY A 145 5.13 -4.66 28.35
C GLY A 145 5.17 -5.89 27.43
N CYS A 146 6.04 -5.89 26.41
CA CYS A 146 6.28 -7.03 25.50
C CYS A 146 7.78 -7.43 25.48
N GLU A 147 8.09 -8.69 25.10
CA GLU A 147 9.49 -9.11 24.93
C GLU A 147 10.14 -8.39 23.74
N SER A 148 11.45 -8.14 23.84
CA SER A 148 12.19 -7.54 22.75
C SER A 148 12.47 -8.53 21.62
N HIS A 149 12.52 -8.03 20.39
CA HIS A 149 12.83 -8.85 19.22
C HIS A 149 13.92 -8.16 18.38
N PRO A 150 14.97 -8.88 17.95
CA PRO A 150 16.11 -8.28 17.24
C PRO A 150 15.70 -7.54 15.97
N ASP A 151 14.69 -8.06 15.27
CA ASP A 151 14.20 -7.46 14.02
C ASP A 151 13.16 -6.34 14.23
N VAL A 152 12.71 -6.05 15.46
CA VAL A 152 11.65 -5.05 15.72
C VAL A 152 12.24 -3.83 16.42
N SER A 153 12.58 -2.80 15.64
CA SER A 153 13.08 -1.52 16.17
C SER A 153 11.97 -0.51 16.46
N LYS A 154 10.84 -0.60 15.74
CA LYS A 154 9.67 0.25 15.88
C LYS A 154 8.41 -0.59 15.76
N CYS A 155 7.37 -0.25 16.52
CA CYS A 155 6.06 -0.87 16.38
C CYS A 155 4.94 0.15 16.57
N PHE A 156 3.72 -0.22 16.17
CA PHE A 156 2.52 0.61 16.28
C PHE A 156 1.57 -0.04 17.29
N ALA A 157 1.41 0.60 18.44
CA ALA A 157 0.58 0.15 19.54
C ALA A 157 -0.80 0.81 19.49
N PHE A 158 -1.85 -0.01 19.51
CA PHE A 158 -3.23 0.44 19.52
C PHE A 158 -3.69 0.76 20.94
N SER A 159 -4.70 1.64 21.05
CA SER A 159 -5.31 2.01 22.33
C SER A 159 -6.49 1.10 22.69
N PHE A 160 -7.39 1.57 23.55
CA PHE A 160 -8.49 0.80 24.15
C PHE A 160 -9.81 0.84 23.38
N THR A 161 -9.90 1.70 22.36
CA THR A 161 -11.02 1.72 21.41
C THR A 161 -10.53 1.25 20.04
N ALA A 162 -11.40 0.57 19.29
CA ALA A 162 -11.11 0.01 17.97
C ALA A 162 -10.47 1.03 17.01
N GLY A 163 -9.14 0.98 16.90
CA GLY A 163 -8.35 1.75 15.95
C GLY A 163 -8.03 0.94 14.71
N ALA A 164 -7.61 1.60 13.64
CA ALA A 164 -7.25 0.95 12.40
C ALA A 164 -6.09 1.60 11.65
N ILE A 165 -5.27 0.79 11.00
CA ILE A 165 -4.31 1.17 9.97
C ILE A 165 -4.71 0.45 8.69
N SER A 166 -5.03 1.21 7.66
CA SER A 166 -5.33 0.73 6.31
C SER A 166 -4.22 1.16 5.36
N ILE A 167 -3.76 0.26 4.49
CA ILE A 167 -2.73 0.50 3.47
C ILE A 167 -3.35 0.21 2.11
N PHE A 168 -3.12 1.09 1.15
CA PHE A 168 -3.62 1.01 -0.22
C PHE A 168 -2.42 0.96 -1.17
N ILE A 169 -2.39 -0.04 -2.04
CA ILE A 169 -1.31 -0.23 -3.01
C ILE A 169 -1.93 -0.41 -4.38
N ASP A 170 -1.60 0.50 -5.30
CA ASP A 170 -1.76 0.25 -6.74
C ASP A 170 -0.56 -0.57 -7.20
N LEU A 171 -0.81 -1.84 -7.56
CA LEU A 171 0.21 -2.80 -7.98
C LEU A 171 0.81 -2.40 -9.33
N VAL A 172 0.00 -1.81 -10.22
CA VAL A 172 0.45 -1.38 -11.55
C VAL A 172 1.28 -0.11 -11.46
N HIS A 173 0.84 0.86 -10.67
CA HIS A 173 1.62 2.06 -10.38
C HIS A 173 2.92 1.73 -9.63
N SER A 174 2.90 0.69 -8.79
CA SER A 174 4.11 0.16 -8.14
C SER A 174 5.08 -0.51 -9.12
N GLY A 175 4.70 -0.69 -10.39
CA GLY A 175 5.57 -1.17 -11.46
C GLY A 175 5.25 -2.59 -11.94
N ILE A 176 4.26 -3.28 -11.37
CA ILE A 176 3.89 -4.63 -11.82
C ILE A 176 3.01 -4.54 -13.06
N ASP A 177 3.45 -5.07 -14.20
CA ASP A 177 2.66 -5.04 -15.43
C ASP A 177 1.30 -5.75 -15.29
N ALA A 178 0.25 -5.17 -15.88
CA ALA A 178 -1.10 -5.72 -15.82
C ALA A 178 -1.19 -7.16 -16.36
N TRP A 179 -0.47 -7.47 -17.45
CA TRP A 179 -0.42 -8.82 -18.01
C TRP A 179 0.21 -9.83 -17.05
N VAL A 180 1.15 -9.38 -16.19
CA VAL A 180 1.74 -10.24 -15.15
C VAL A 180 0.68 -10.59 -14.12
N LEU A 181 -0.10 -9.60 -13.66
CA LEU A 181 -1.19 -9.82 -12.70
C LEU A 181 -2.30 -10.72 -13.28
N ASP A 182 -2.55 -10.66 -14.59
CA ASP A 182 -3.62 -11.43 -15.23
C ASP A 182 -3.21 -12.84 -15.63
N HIS A 183 -2.02 -13.01 -16.21
CA HIS A 183 -1.59 -14.26 -16.84
C HIS A 183 -0.52 -14.99 -16.04
N VAL A 184 0.32 -14.30 -15.28
CA VAL A 184 1.29 -14.96 -14.39
C VAL A 184 0.66 -15.22 -13.03
N ARG A 185 -0.16 -14.28 -12.54
CA ARG A 185 -0.79 -14.30 -11.21
C ARG A 185 0.24 -14.62 -10.12
N PRO A 186 1.32 -13.83 -10.01
CA PRO A 186 2.40 -14.09 -9.06
C PRO A 186 1.88 -14.08 -7.63
N LYS A 187 2.53 -14.81 -6.74
CA LYS A 187 2.14 -14.84 -5.32
C LYS A 187 2.27 -13.44 -4.72
N ILE A 188 1.22 -12.94 -4.09
CA ILE A 188 1.26 -11.69 -3.33
C ILE A 188 1.29 -12.04 -1.85
N ARG A 189 2.41 -11.76 -1.18
CA ARG A 189 2.63 -12.07 0.23
C ARG A 189 2.63 -10.79 1.04
N ILE A 190 1.76 -10.72 2.05
CA ILE A 190 1.71 -9.66 3.05
C ILE A 190 2.16 -10.26 4.37
N SER A 191 3.21 -9.72 4.96
CA SER A 191 3.74 -10.17 6.26
C SER A 191 3.86 -9.03 7.24
N GLN A 192 3.68 -9.32 8.52
CA GLN A 192 3.93 -8.40 9.62
C GLN A 192 4.24 -9.17 10.90
N LYS A 193 4.91 -8.51 11.84
CA LYS A 193 5.08 -9.01 13.20
C LYS A 193 4.00 -8.45 14.10
N VAL A 194 3.46 -9.27 14.99
CA VAL A 194 2.40 -8.89 15.93
C VAL A 194 2.76 -9.30 17.35
N ASN A 195 2.28 -8.54 18.33
CA ASN A 195 2.44 -8.85 19.75
C ASN A 195 1.36 -8.11 20.56
N HIS A 196 1.32 -8.35 21.87
CA HIS A 196 0.52 -7.61 22.83
C HIS A 196 1.31 -7.44 24.13
N ARG A 197 0.76 -6.68 25.07
CA ARG A 197 1.34 -6.59 26.41
C ARG A 197 0.97 -7.80 27.26
N HIS A 198 1.91 -8.30 28.06
CA HIS A 198 1.66 -9.43 28.96
C HIS A 198 0.53 -9.15 29.96
N ASP A 199 0.38 -7.92 30.43
CA ASP A 199 -0.56 -7.52 31.49
C ASP A 199 -1.95 -7.08 30.99
N CYS A 200 -2.24 -7.15 29.69
CA CYS A 200 -3.54 -6.78 29.15
C CYS A 200 -3.99 -7.75 28.06
N SER A 201 -5.27 -8.08 28.02
CA SER A 201 -5.84 -8.77 26.86
C SER A 201 -5.92 -7.80 25.67
N ALA A 202 -5.87 -8.35 24.46
CA ALA A 202 -5.90 -7.56 23.22
C ALA A 202 -6.58 -8.34 22.11
N ARG A 203 -7.15 -7.63 21.13
CA ARG A 203 -7.68 -8.22 19.89
C ARG A 203 -7.12 -7.51 18.67
N LEU A 204 -6.72 -8.29 17.67
CA LEU A 204 -6.26 -7.82 16.36
C LEU A 204 -7.03 -8.54 15.26
N SER A 205 -7.51 -7.76 14.29
CA SER A 205 -7.93 -8.26 12.98
C SER A 205 -6.93 -7.78 11.94
N PHE A 206 -6.32 -8.73 11.24
CA PHE A 206 -5.41 -8.48 10.13
C PHE A 206 -6.04 -9.07 8.86
N ALA A 207 -6.30 -8.24 7.86
CA ALA A 207 -7.02 -8.66 6.68
C ALA A 207 -6.45 -7.98 5.43
N ALA A 208 -6.63 -8.62 4.29
CA ALA A 208 -6.22 -8.08 3.01
C ALA A 208 -7.24 -8.42 1.91
N GLN A 209 -7.33 -7.55 0.91
CA GLN A 209 -8.18 -7.75 -0.25
C GLN A 209 -7.51 -7.29 -1.55
N LEU A 210 -7.63 -8.10 -2.59
CA LEU A 210 -7.32 -7.74 -3.97
C LEU A 210 -8.55 -7.14 -4.64
N ASN A 211 -8.34 -6.02 -5.33
CA ASN A 211 -9.38 -5.15 -5.84
C ASN A 211 -9.13 -4.82 -7.31
N TYR A 212 -10.22 -4.60 -8.05
CA TYR A 212 -10.15 -4.10 -9.42
C TYR A 212 -9.78 -2.62 -9.44
N ASN A 213 -10.47 -1.82 -8.62
CA ASN A 213 -10.42 -0.36 -8.64
C ASN A 213 -10.01 0.19 -7.28
N GLN A 214 -9.36 1.36 -7.27
CA GLN A 214 -8.92 2.05 -6.05
C GLN A 214 -10.09 2.41 -5.13
N THR A 215 -11.23 2.80 -5.70
CA THR A 215 -12.38 3.40 -5.00
C THR A 215 -13.26 2.39 -4.27
N GLN A 216 -13.08 1.08 -4.46
CA GLN A 216 -13.88 0.03 -3.80
C GLN A 216 -13.85 0.09 -2.26
N TRP A 217 -13.01 0.93 -1.65
CA TRP A 217 -12.81 1.05 -0.20
C TRP A 217 -12.91 2.46 0.40
N ILE A 218 -12.94 3.51 -0.43
CA ILE A 218 -12.77 4.89 0.06
C ILE A 218 -14.03 5.42 0.76
N GLN A 219 -15.20 4.83 0.51
CA GLN A 219 -16.49 5.41 0.91
C GLN A 219 -17.10 4.79 2.17
N GLU A 220 -16.91 3.50 2.44
CA GLU A 220 -17.36 2.87 3.67
C GLU A 220 -16.33 1.84 4.12
N ILE A 221 -15.88 1.94 5.37
CA ILE A 221 -14.91 1.02 5.98
C ILE A 221 -15.66 -0.28 6.32
N GLY A 222 -16.03 -1.02 5.29
CA GLY A 222 -16.54 -2.36 5.38
C GLY A 222 -15.73 -3.18 4.40
N MET A 223 -14.91 -4.10 4.92
CA MET A 223 -14.48 -5.21 4.10
C MET A 223 -15.76 -5.94 3.72
N ARG A 224 -16.28 -5.72 2.50
CA ARG A 224 -17.47 -6.43 2.03
C ARG A 224 -17.04 -7.87 1.75
N GLN A 225 -16.93 -8.67 2.81
CA GLN A 225 -17.28 -10.07 2.70
C GLN A 225 -18.77 -10.09 2.41
N THR A 226 -19.14 -10.23 1.14
CA THR A 226 -20.47 -10.77 0.84
C THR A 226 -20.47 -12.21 1.36
N ALA A 227 -21.63 -12.71 1.80
CA ALA A 227 -21.79 -14.10 2.23
C ALA A 227 -21.44 -15.13 1.12
N GLU A 228 -21.17 -14.64 -0.10
CA GLU A 228 -20.84 -15.38 -1.31
C GLU A 228 -19.33 -15.47 -1.59
N ASN A 229 -18.46 -14.79 -0.80
CA ASN A 229 -16.99 -14.90 -0.89
C ASN A 229 -16.48 -16.21 -0.26
N VAL A 230 -16.90 -17.34 -0.81
CA VAL A 230 -16.64 -18.68 -0.25
C VAL A 230 -15.21 -19.15 -0.53
N ASN A 231 -14.60 -18.72 -1.65
CA ASN A 231 -13.32 -19.26 -2.10
C ASN A 231 -12.09 -18.52 -1.54
N GLN A 232 -12.29 -17.38 -0.87
CA GLN A 232 -11.22 -16.58 -0.24
C GLN A 232 -10.06 -16.25 -1.20
N LYS A 233 -10.33 -16.19 -2.51
CA LYS A 233 -9.31 -15.96 -3.55
C LYS A 233 -8.85 -14.50 -3.59
N ARG A 234 -9.77 -13.57 -3.32
CA ARG A 234 -9.49 -12.12 -3.29
C ARG A 234 -9.45 -11.53 -1.90
N PHE A 235 -10.05 -12.18 -0.90
CA PHE A 235 -10.12 -11.68 0.47
C PHE A 235 -9.64 -12.73 1.47
N LYS A 236 -8.78 -12.33 2.41
CA LYS A 236 -8.28 -13.18 3.49
C LYS A 236 -8.17 -12.38 4.79
N SER A 237 -8.47 -13.01 5.92
CA SER A 237 -8.31 -12.41 7.24
C SER A 237 -7.78 -13.40 8.28
N ILE A 238 -7.08 -12.84 9.26
CA ILE A 238 -6.58 -13.50 10.46
C ILE A 238 -7.10 -12.70 11.65
N HIS A 239 -7.75 -13.37 12.59
CA HIS A 239 -8.21 -12.78 13.84
C HIS A 239 -7.45 -13.41 14.99
N LYS A 240 -6.90 -12.58 15.87
CA LYS A 240 -6.17 -13.03 17.05
C LYS A 240 -6.67 -12.29 18.28
N THR A 241 -6.91 -13.06 19.33
CA THR A 241 -7.21 -12.55 20.66
C THR A 241 -6.16 -13.10 21.60
N TRP A 242 -5.58 -12.22 22.39
CA TRP A 242 -4.68 -12.58 23.47
C TRP A 242 -5.38 -12.43 24.81
N GLN A 243 -5.10 -13.35 25.72
CA GLN A 243 -5.57 -13.27 27.09
C GLN A 243 -4.59 -12.46 27.93
N GLN A 244 -5.06 -12.00 29.08
CA GLN A 244 -4.20 -11.36 30.07
C GLN A 244 -3.26 -12.40 30.68
N TRP A 245 -2.06 -11.94 31.08
CA TRP A 245 -1.02 -12.73 31.76
C TRP A 245 -0.48 -13.91 30.93
N THR A 246 -0.38 -13.73 29.61
CA THR A 246 0.20 -14.71 28.69
C THR A 246 1.53 -14.22 28.12
N GLU A 247 2.35 -15.16 27.68
CA GLU A 247 3.62 -14.89 26.98
C GLU A 247 3.44 -13.82 25.89
N ASN A 248 4.42 -12.92 25.80
CA ASN A 248 4.43 -11.69 25.01
C ASN A 248 5.52 -11.73 23.93
N LYS A 249 5.60 -12.86 23.21
CA LYS A 249 6.53 -13.08 22.11
C LYS A 249 5.96 -12.51 20.82
N TRP A 250 6.85 -11.97 19.98
CA TRP A 250 6.48 -11.54 18.64
C TRP A 250 6.15 -12.73 17.74
N GLU A 251 4.96 -12.72 17.15
CA GLU A 251 4.48 -13.71 16.19
C GLU A 251 4.56 -13.15 14.76
N ASP A 252 4.89 -14.00 13.78
CA ASP A 252 4.83 -13.64 12.37
C ASP A 252 3.46 -13.96 11.79
N PHE A 253 2.76 -12.92 11.33
CA PHE A 253 1.49 -13.04 10.63
C PHE A 253 1.69 -12.87 9.13
N VAL A 254 1.12 -13.78 8.35
CA VAL A 254 1.30 -13.84 6.90
C VAL A 254 -0.03 -14.12 6.20
N ILE A 255 -0.39 -13.26 5.24
CA ILE A 255 -1.47 -13.49 4.28
C ILE A 255 -0.84 -13.65 2.90
N GLU A 256 -1.17 -14.72 2.19
CA GLU A 256 -0.72 -14.96 0.83
C GLU A 256 -1.88 -15.13 -0.13
N PHE A 257 -1.85 -14.42 -1.25
CA PHE A 257 -2.74 -14.64 -2.39
C PHE A 257 -2.00 -15.44 -3.46
N ASN A 258 -2.58 -16.58 -3.80
CA ASN A 258 -2.18 -17.45 -4.90
C ASN A 258 -3.41 -17.68 -5.76
N ASP A 259 -3.23 -17.87 -7.07
CA ASP A 259 -4.31 -18.25 -7.99
C ASP A 259 -5.56 -17.35 -7.92
N TYR A 260 -5.35 -16.06 -7.64
CA TYR A 260 -6.42 -15.05 -7.63
C TYR A 260 -6.98 -14.83 -9.05
N PRO A 261 -8.20 -14.31 -9.20
CA PRO A 261 -8.77 -14.02 -10.50
C PRO A 261 -7.98 -12.96 -11.27
N SER A 262 -8.11 -12.95 -12.59
CA SER A 262 -7.50 -11.92 -13.42
C SER A 262 -8.24 -10.57 -13.24
N GLY A 263 -7.56 -9.46 -13.51
CA GLY A 263 -8.09 -8.10 -13.37
C GLY A 263 -7.78 -7.42 -12.04
N MET A 264 -7.10 -8.08 -11.10
CA MET A 264 -6.66 -7.45 -9.86
C MET A 264 -5.59 -6.38 -10.14
N ARG A 265 -5.78 -5.17 -9.61
CA ARG A 265 -4.86 -4.03 -9.80
C ARG A 265 -4.46 -3.37 -8.50
N HIS A 266 -5.29 -3.49 -7.48
CA HIS A 266 -5.10 -2.83 -6.20
C HIS A 266 -5.07 -3.87 -5.08
N LEU A 267 -4.29 -3.59 -4.04
CA LEU A 267 -4.26 -4.34 -2.79
C LEU A 267 -4.63 -3.40 -1.65
N THR A 268 -5.52 -3.85 -0.79
CA THR A 268 -5.84 -3.19 0.48
C THR A 268 -5.45 -4.09 1.63
N VAL A 269 -4.77 -3.53 2.62
CA VAL A 269 -4.41 -4.22 3.86
C VAL A 269 -5.03 -3.47 5.03
N LEU A 270 -5.72 -4.16 5.93
CA LEU A 270 -6.33 -3.60 7.13
C LEU A 270 -5.74 -4.28 8.37
N ASN A 271 -5.32 -3.45 9.30
CA ASN A 271 -5.08 -3.83 10.68
C ASN A 271 -6.09 -3.09 11.56
N GLU A 272 -6.92 -3.80 12.29
CA GLU A 272 -7.83 -3.23 13.28
C GLU A 272 -7.51 -3.81 14.66
N GLY A 273 -7.27 -2.95 15.64
CA GLY A 273 -6.80 -3.35 16.95
C GLY A 273 -7.44 -2.56 18.09
N GLN A 274 -7.62 -3.23 19.22
CA GLN A 274 -7.89 -2.59 20.51
C GLN A 274 -7.50 -3.51 21.66
N ASP A 275 -7.41 -2.94 22.85
CA ASP A 275 -7.33 -3.72 24.08
C ASP A 275 -8.62 -4.49 24.40
N GLY A 276 -8.53 -5.37 25.40
CA GLY A 276 -9.66 -6.09 25.97
C GLY A 276 -10.05 -5.67 27.38
N MET A 277 -9.36 -4.68 27.98
CA MET A 277 -9.58 -4.23 29.37
C MET A 277 -10.10 -2.80 29.50
N PHE A 278 -10.15 -2.05 28.39
CA PHE A 278 -10.55 -0.65 28.33
C PHE A 278 -9.67 0.28 29.19
N TRP A 279 -8.34 0.05 29.16
CA TRP A 279 -7.36 0.81 29.93
C TRP A 279 -6.79 1.98 29.12
N ALA A 280 -6.87 3.18 29.69
CA ALA A 280 -6.27 4.38 29.10
C ALA A 280 -4.78 4.16 28.83
N GLY A 281 -4.33 4.54 27.64
CA GLY A 281 -2.99 4.27 27.11
C GLY A 281 -2.99 3.34 25.90
N PHE A 282 -1.84 2.68 25.70
CA PHE A 282 -1.53 1.86 24.53
C PHE A 282 -1.39 0.38 24.92
N TYR A 283 -2.50 -0.18 25.42
CA TYR A 283 -2.57 -1.56 25.91
C TYR A 283 -3.12 -2.56 24.88
N GLY A 284 -3.47 -2.08 23.69
CA GLY A 284 -3.95 -2.91 22.60
C GLY A 284 -2.84 -3.72 21.93
N PRO A 285 -3.15 -4.38 20.80
CA PRO A 285 -2.15 -5.10 20.04
C PRO A 285 -1.07 -4.15 19.51
N LYS A 286 0.08 -4.73 19.20
CA LYS A 286 1.22 -4.07 18.56
C LYS A 286 1.49 -4.73 17.23
N ILE A 287 1.77 -3.94 16.20
CA ILE A 287 2.17 -4.44 14.88
C ILE A 287 3.48 -3.80 14.44
N ALA A 288 4.30 -4.54 13.72
CA ALA A 288 5.61 -4.09 13.23
C ALA A 288 5.96 -4.76 11.88
N ASN A 289 6.98 -4.24 11.21
CA ASN A 289 7.60 -4.83 10.01
C ASN A 289 6.60 -5.24 8.91
N ILE A 290 5.61 -4.38 8.66
CA ILE A 290 4.61 -4.62 7.61
C ILE A 290 5.32 -4.55 6.26
N GLN A 291 5.16 -5.60 5.46
CA GLN A 291 5.79 -5.75 4.16
C GLN A 291 4.86 -6.46 3.19
N VAL A 292 4.84 -5.98 1.94
CA VAL A 292 4.13 -6.60 0.81
C VAL A 292 5.14 -7.00 -0.25
N GLN A 293 5.06 -8.24 -0.73
CA GLN A 293 5.97 -8.78 -1.74
C GLN A 293 5.18 -9.39 -2.90
N VAL A 294 5.60 -9.08 -4.13
CA VAL A 294 5.11 -9.75 -5.34
C VAL A 294 6.17 -10.76 -5.78
N ILE A 295 5.90 -12.04 -5.58
CA ILE A 295 6.85 -13.13 -5.76
C ILE A 295 6.54 -13.84 -7.08
N MET A 296 7.41 -13.62 -8.07
CA MET A 296 7.32 -14.28 -9.36
C MET A 296 7.64 -15.77 -9.23
N PRO A 297 6.97 -16.66 -9.99
CA PRO A 297 7.37 -18.06 -10.08
C PRO A 297 8.82 -18.21 -10.58
N ASP A 298 9.50 -19.27 -10.14
CA ASP A 298 10.89 -19.54 -10.57
C ASP A 298 11.01 -19.74 -12.08
N THR A 299 9.98 -20.31 -12.70
CA THR A 299 9.92 -20.54 -14.14
C THR A 299 8.94 -19.57 -14.81
N PRO A 300 9.28 -18.98 -15.98
CA PRO A 300 8.38 -18.12 -16.73
C PRO A 300 7.18 -18.88 -17.29
N VAL A 301 6.07 -18.85 -16.57
CA VAL A 301 4.82 -19.54 -16.93
C VAL A 301 3.67 -18.57 -17.04
N VAL A 302 2.80 -18.77 -18.04
CA VAL A 302 1.56 -18.02 -18.21
C VAL A 302 0.39 -18.96 -18.16
N ARG A 303 -0.75 -18.42 -17.72
CA ARG A 303 -2.01 -19.12 -17.52
C ARG A 303 -3.10 -18.40 -18.27
N SER A 304 -4.15 -19.14 -18.62
CA SER A 304 -5.36 -18.55 -19.19
C SER A 304 -5.98 -17.56 -18.20
N PHE A 305 -6.75 -16.63 -18.77
CA PHE A 305 -7.48 -15.63 -18.00
C PHE A 305 -8.46 -16.33 -17.05
N GLU A 306 -8.42 -15.96 -15.77
CA GLU A 306 -9.28 -16.53 -14.75
C GLU A 306 -10.44 -15.58 -14.47
N VAL A 307 -11.65 -16.08 -14.73
CA VAL A 307 -12.87 -15.34 -14.39
C VAL A 307 -13.04 -15.32 -12.89
N ASP A 308 -13.33 -14.14 -12.36
CA ASP A 308 -13.78 -14.00 -10.99
C ASP A 308 -15.26 -14.34 -10.88
N THR A 309 -15.55 -15.49 -10.29
CA THR A 309 -16.93 -15.93 -10.03
C THR A 309 -17.57 -15.16 -8.87
N GLU A 310 -16.78 -14.42 -8.09
CA GLU A 310 -17.21 -13.63 -6.92
C GLU A 310 -17.26 -12.13 -7.24
N ARG A 311 -17.18 -11.74 -8.53
CA ARG A 311 -17.28 -10.34 -8.95
C ARG A 311 -18.73 -9.88 -8.90
N CYS A 312 -18.97 -8.78 -8.18
CA CYS A 312 -20.31 -8.21 -8.01
C CYS A 312 -20.46 -6.86 -8.71
N ARG A 313 -21.70 -6.34 -8.80
CA ARG A 313 -22.01 -5.06 -9.47
C ARG A 313 -21.25 -3.89 -8.86
N GLU A 314 -21.03 -3.94 -7.55
CA GLU A 314 -20.31 -2.95 -6.76
C GLU A 314 -18.82 -2.93 -7.08
N ASP A 315 -18.26 -4.05 -7.57
CA ASP A 315 -16.88 -4.07 -8.05
C ASP A 315 -16.71 -3.14 -9.27
N ASP A 316 -17.71 -3.11 -10.14
CA ASP A 316 -17.70 -2.32 -11.39
C ASP A 316 -18.04 -0.84 -11.14
N ASN A 317 -18.93 -0.57 -10.19
CA ASN A 317 -19.46 0.76 -9.91
C ASN A 317 -19.39 1.11 -8.41
N PRO A 318 -18.19 1.34 -7.86
CA PRO A 318 -17.98 1.55 -6.43
C PRO A 318 -18.55 2.89 -5.88
N ASN A 319 -19.06 3.77 -6.74
CA ASN A 319 -19.55 5.11 -6.37
C ASN A 319 -21.08 5.28 -6.54
N VAL A 320 -21.82 4.21 -6.88
CA VAL A 320 -23.28 4.31 -7.03
C VAL A 320 -23.89 4.12 -5.63
N GLU A 321 -24.39 5.22 -5.04
CA GLU A 321 -25.22 5.17 -3.85
C GLU A 321 -26.36 4.17 -4.09
N GLU A 322 -26.55 3.22 -3.16
CA GLU A 322 -27.68 2.31 -3.22
C GLU A 322 -28.98 3.13 -3.30
N GLU A 323 -29.76 2.94 -4.36
CA GLU A 323 -31.09 3.56 -4.45
C GLU A 323 -31.89 3.21 -3.19
N PRO A 324 -32.51 4.19 -2.51
CA PRO A 324 -33.17 3.94 -1.23
C PRO A 324 -34.44 3.12 -1.47
N GLY A 325 -34.34 1.80 -1.28
CA GLY A 325 -35.35 0.86 -1.75
C GLY A 325 -35.53 -0.39 -0.92
N ARG A 326 -35.57 -0.30 0.43
CA ARG A 326 -36.53 -1.00 1.32
C ARG A 326 -36.14 -0.87 2.81
N PHE A 327 -36.95 -0.09 3.54
CA PHE A 327 -37.15 -0.06 5.00
C PHE A 327 -35.94 0.15 5.92
N GLY A 328 -35.69 1.42 6.26
CA GLY A 328 -34.90 1.86 7.42
C GLY A 328 -34.84 3.39 7.49
N VAL A 329 -35.42 3.96 8.54
CA VAL A 329 -35.64 5.40 8.90
C VAL A 329 -34.60 6.42 8.35
N PRO A 330 -35.01 7.61 7.85
CA PRO A 330 -34.08 8.56 7.21
C PRO A 330 -33.23 9.32 8.22
N LEU A 331 -31.91 9.35 7.98
CA LEU A 331 -31.00 10.37 8.51
C LEU A 331 -30.70 11.39 7.41
N PHE A 332 -31.07 12.65 7.65
CA PHE A 332 -30.93 13.76 6.72
C PHE A 332 -29.46 13.98 6.28
N PRO A 333 -29.19 14.23 4.99
CA PRO A 333 -27.86 14.59 4.52
C PRO A 333 -27.58 16.07 4.82
N ARG A 334 -26.58 16.37 5.67
CA ARG A 334 -26.06 17.74 5.81
C ARG A 334 -25.07 18.02 4.67
N HIS A 335 -25.55 18.82 3.72
CA HIS A 335 -24.82 19.42 2.63
C HIS A 335 -23.51 20.09 3.07
N ARG A 336 -22.42 19.80 2.36
CA ARG A 336 -21.15 20.54 2.40
C ARG A 336 -21.39 22.01 2.02
N ARG A 337 -21.08 22.94 2.94
CA ARG A 337 -20.57 24.26 2.58
C ARG A 337 -19.17 24.40 3.15
N MET A 338 -18.20 24.46 2.25
CA MET A 338 -16.84 24.88 2.55
C MET A 338 -16.90 26.31 3.09
N TRP A 339 -16.47 26.50 4.33
CA TRP A 339 -16.14 27.82 4.86
C TRP A 339 -14.62 27.88 4.94
N ALA A 340 -14.02 28.75 4.13
CA ALA A 340 -12.64 29.15 4.29
C ALA A 340 -12.51 29.83 5.65
N VAL A 341 -11.61 29.32 6.50
CA VAL A 341 -11.27 29.93 7.78
C VAL A 341 -10.31 31.10 7.49
N PRO A 342 -10.64 32.36 7.81
CA PRO A 342 -9.69 33.47 7.73
C PRO A 342 -8.66 33.36 8.86
N PRO A 343 -7.44 33.89 8.67
CA PRO A 343 -6.39 33.82 9.69
C PRO A 343 -6.80 34.59 10.96
N ALA A 344 -6.46 34.02 12.12
CA ALA A 344 -6.78 34.55 13.43
C ALA A 344 -6.18 35.95 13.62
N VAL A 345 -7.03 36.95 13.78
CA VAL A 345 -6.65 38.28 14.29
C VAL A 345 -6.82 38.23 15.81
N ALA A 346 -5.72 38.47 16.53
CA ALA A 346 -5.73 38.61 17.99
C ALA A 346 -6.67 39.75 18.38
N ARG A 347 -7.69 39.45 19.20
CA ARG A 347 -8.49 40.49 19.87
C ARG A 347 -7.72 40.97 21.10
N GLN A 348 -7.40 42.26 21.10
CA GLN A 348 -7.03 42.98 22.31
C GLN A 348 -8.24 43.00 23.25
N ALA A 349 -7.96 42.85 24.54
CA ALA A 349 -8.93 43.02 25.60
C ALA A 349 -9.33 44.50 25.67
N GLU A 350 -10.63 44.76 25.67
CA GLU A 350 -11.17 46.02 26.17
C GLU A 350 -12.07 45.66 27.35
N ASP A 351 -11.58 46.01 28.53
CA ASP A 351 -12.35 46.20 29.74
C ASP A 351 -13.46 47.21 29.46
N ASN A 352 -14.67 46.93 29.94
CA ASN A 352 -15.61 47.96 30.35
C ASN A 352 -16.44 47.38 31.51
N ASP A 353 -16.14 47.91 32.68
CA ASP A 353 -17.06 48.05 33.79
C ASP A 353 -18.35 48.72 33.29
N ASP A 354 -19.50 48.27 33.80
CA ASP A 354 -20.59 49.18 34.16
C ASP A 354 -21.52 48.47 35.17
N GLU A 355 -21.64 49.13 36.31
CA GLU A 355 -22.47 48.87 37.48
C GLU A 355 -23.96 49.18 37.22
N GLU A 356 -24.81 48.69 38.15
CA GLU A 356 -26.17 49.20 38.52
C GLU A 356 -27.31 49.00 37.47
N ASP A 357 -28.56 48.66 37.79
CA ASP A 357 -29.32 48.72 39.05
C ASP A 357 -30.61 47.85 38.96
N ASP A 358 -31.19 47.59 40.14
CA ASP A 358 -32.51 47.04 40.53
C ASP A 358 -32.73 45.51 40.68
#